data_AF-A0A9W9TAJ1-F1
#
_entry.id   AF-A0A9W9TAJ1-F1
#
_cell.length_a   1.000
_cell.length_b   1.000
_cell.length_c   1.000
_cell.angle_alpha   90.00
_cell.angle_beta   90.00
_cell.angle_gamma   90.00
#
_symmetry.space_group_name_H-M   'P 1'
#
loop_
_entity.id
_entity.type
_entity.pdbx_description
1 polymer ?
#
loop_
_entity_poly.entity_id
_entity_poly.type
_entity_poly.pdbx_seq_one_letter_code
_entity_poly.pdbx_strand_id
1 'polypeptide(L)'
;MRSEIRGLIVRFGMPTFWVTINPLDLRSPLIIILAGVEYSDDILSASSSAIRGATATSNLVAVASFFYSVYTAVLDGLFASGRDRTGILGDVSNHYSVVETNGRGMLYLHAIVWLKGNLSFANLRSRVLADAEFATRVLHYLESSINKSSLVDPEVNLVPISPSASDLESDHDFYIRLADDSNLVARSKHFATYFKNRPIDWSKKICRFGMPREIVPSSKIDDLRVTHLARNHPWINLWNPAIASCLRSNHDISWLPTVSKSLALVYYITNYATKDDVSL
;
A
#
# COMPACT_ATOMS: atom_id res chain seq x y z
N MET A 1 11.07 -7.24 19.00
CA MET A 1 10.12 -7.43 17.88
C MET A 1 9.00 -8.44 18.13
N ARG A 2 9.23 -9.77 18.11
CA ARG A 2 8.12 -10.76 18.28
C ARG A 2 7.32 -10.56 19.58
N SER A 3 8.00 -10.33 20.70
CA SER A 3 7.34 -10.06 22.00
C SER A 3 6.55 -8.75 22.00
N GLU A 4 6.98 -7.76 21.22
CA GLU A 4 6.33 -6.45 21.12
C GLU A 4 5.02 -6.57 20.34
N ILE A 5 5.03 -7.20 19.16
CA ILE A 5 3.81 -7.47 18.39
C ILE A 5 2.83 -8.32 19.22
N ARG A 6 3.32 -9.30 19.98
CA ARG A 6 2.47 -10.06 20.93
C ARG A 6 1.84 -9.16 21.99
N GLY A 7 2.61 -8.24 22.57
CA GLY A 7 2.09 -7.25 23.51
C GLY A 7 1.02 -6.35 22.90
N LEU A 8 1.22 -5.92 21.64
CA LEU A 8 0.22 -5.17 20.88
C LEU A 8 -1.04 -5.99 20.64
N ILE A 9 -0.92 -7.29 20.34
CA ILE A 9 -2.08 -8.18 20.18
C ILE A 9 -2.84 -8.33 21.50
N VAL A 10 -2.13 -8.47 22.63
CA VAL A 10 -2.76 -8.54 23.96
C VAL A 10 -3.49 -7.23 24.29
N ARG A 11 -2.91 -6.08 23.94
CA ARG A 11 -3.45 -4.76 24.27
C ARG A 11 -4.59 -4.31 23.35
N PHE A 12 -4.45 -4.51 22.04
CA PHE A 12 -5.35 -3.96 21.01
C PHE A 12 -6.17 -5.03 20.29
N GLY A 13 -5.98 -6.30 20.64
CA GLY A 13 -6.60 -7.42 19.93
C GLY A 13 -5.92 -7.74 18.60
N MET A 14 -6.67 -8.31 17.67
CA MET A 14 -6.11 -8.71 16.39
C MET A 14 -5.93 -7.51 15.44
N PRO A 15 -4.84 -7.46 14.65
CA PRO A 15 -4.66 -6.42 13.67
C PRO A 15 -5.69 -6.52 12.54
N THR A 16 -5.97 -5.38 11.91
CA THR A 16 -6.99 -5.24 10.88
C THR A 16 -6.41 -5.22 9.48
N PHE A 17 -5.29 -4.51 9.27
CA PHE A 17 -4.65 -4.41 7.97
C PHE A 17 -3.16 -4.74 8.02
N TRP A 18 -2.70 -5.28 6.89
CA TRP A 18 -1.31 -5.29 6.48
C TRP A 18 -1.11 -4.27 5.36
N VAL A 19 -0.02 -3.52 5.41
CA VAL A 19 0.33 -2.52 4.40
C VAL A 19 1.82 -2.66 4.05
N THR A 20 2.13 -2.71 2.76
CA THR A 20 3.49 -2.60 2.24
C THR A 20 3.59 -1.36 1.36
N ILE A 21 4.52 -0.47 1.68
CA ILE A 21 4.76 0.77 0.92
C ILE A 21 6.21 0.81 0.46
N ASN A 22 6.43 1.18 -0.80
CA ASN A 22 7.75 1.51 -1.33
C ASN A 22 7.62 2.83 -2.11
N PRO A 23 7.88 3.98 -1.46
CA PRO A 23 7.77 5.26 -2.11
C PRO A 23 8.89 5.42 -3.13
N LEU A 24 8.56 5.95 -4.30
CA LEU A 24 9.51 6.02 -5.40
C LEU A 24 10.42 7.26 -5.29
N ASP A 25 11.49 7.10 -4.53
CA ASP A 25 12.59 8.05 -4.32
C ASP A 25 13.10 8.71 -5.61
N LEU A 26 13.36 7.91 -6.66
CA LEU A 26 13.95 8.37 -7.93
C LEU A 26 13.05 9.28 -8.77
N ARG A 27 11.76 9.40 -8.42
CA ARG A 27 10.80 10.28 -9.13
C ARG A 27 10.32 11.43 -8.26
N SER A 28 10.70 11.49 -6.98
CA SER A 28 10.27 12.58 -6.10
C SER A 28 11.24 13.75 -6.16
N PRO A 29 10.78 15.00 -6.31
CA PRO A 29 11.65 16.17 -6.19
C PRO A 29 12.16 16.38 -4.76
N LEU A 30 11.47 15.83 -3.75
CA LEU A 30 11.84 15.97 -2.34
C LEU A 30 13.26 15.44 -2.05
N ILE A 31 13.74 14.44 -2.79
CA ILE A 31 15.08 13.89 -2.60
C ILE A 31 16.19 14.90 -2.98
N ILE A 32 15.95 15.76 -3.97
CA ILE A 32 16.91 16.79 -4.41
C ILE A 32 17.01 17.86 -3.31
N ILE A 33 15.86 18.29 -2.78
CA ILE A 33 15.76 19.27 -1.69
C ILE A 33 16.50 18.75 -0.45
N LEU A 34 16.22 17.50 -0.05
CA LEU A 34 16.86 16.89 1.11
C LEU A 34 18.36 16.62 0.92
N ALA A 35 18.82 16.49 -0.32
CA ALA A 35 20.24 16.37 -0.64
C ALA A 35 20.97 17.73 -0.64
N GLY A 36 20.27 18.84 -0.40
CA GLY A 36 20.85 20.19 -0.36
C GLY A 36 21.30 20.70 -1.72
N VAL A 37 20.76 20.14 -2.81
CA VAL A 37 21.08 20.59 -4.17
C VAL A 37 20.30 21.87 -4.45
N GLU A 38 20.99 22.97 -4.70
CA GLU A 38 20.37 24.22 -5.15
C GLU A 38 19.63 23.99 -6.48
N TYR A 39 18.38 24.43 -6.56
CA TYR A 39 17.53 24.23 -7.73
C TYR A 39 16.86 25.54 -8.17
N SER A 40 16.78 25.76 -9.48
CA SER A 40 15.87 26.75 -10.08
C SER A 40 14.62 26.03 -10.60
N ASP A 41 13.48 26.72 -10.64
CA ASP A 41 12.20 26.15 -11.06
C ASP A 41 12.23 25.51 -12.47
N ASP A 42 13.15 25.98 -13.34
CA ASP A 42 13.33 25.45 -14.70
C ASP A 42 13.87 24.00 -14.75
N ILE A 43 14.59 23.55 -13.71
CA ILE A 43 15.24 22.22 -13.66
C ILE A 43 14.22 21.08 -13.48
N LEU A 44 13.04 21.35 -12.91
CA LEU A 44 11.97 20.36 -12.72
C LEU A 44 11.52 19.74 -14.05
N SER A 45 11.53 20.51 -15.13
CA SER A 45 11.01 20.10 -16.44
C SER A 45 12.02 19.33 -17.30
N ALA A 46 13.32 19.65 -17.24
CA ALA A 46 14.27 19.27 -18.29
C ALA A 46 15.38 18.28 -17.89
N SER A 47 15.78 18.19 -16.60
CA SER A 47 17.02 17.47 -16.21
C SER A 47 16.85 16.45 -15.08
N SER A 48 15.60 16.12 -14.77
CA SER A 48 15.25 15.72 -13.41
C SER A 48 15.49 14.24 -13.09
N SER A 49 15.48 13.32 -14.07
CA SER A 49 15.71 11.88 -13.81
C SER A 49 17.17 11.50 -13.56
N ALA A 50 18.11 12.06 -14.34
CA ALA A 50 19.53 11.76 -14.22
C ALA A 50 20.14 12.35 -12.94
N ILE A 51 19.75 13.59 -12.59
CA ILE A 51 20.17 14.24 -11.34
C ILE A 51 19.59 13.52 -10.12
N ARG A 52 18.30 13.11 -10.16
CA ARG A 52 17.71 12.28 -9.09
C ARG A 52 18.41 10.92 -8.96
N GLY A 53 18.70 10.27 -10.08
CA GLY A 53 19.44 9.01 -10.11
C GLY A 53 20.84 9.12 -9.51
N ALA A 54 21.59 10.15 -9.90
CA ALA A 54 22.91 10.42 -9.34
C ALA A 54 22.84 10.73 -7.85
N THR A 55 21.87 11.55 -7.42
CA THR A 55 21.68 11.98 -6.02
C THR A 55 21.28 10.83 -5.10
N ALA A 56 20.34 9.97 -5.53
CA ALA A 56 19.95 8.79 -4.76
C ALA A 56 21.11 7.78 -4.61
N THR A 57 22.02 7.75 -5.58
CA THR A 57 23.20 6.88 -5.55
C THR A 57 24.33 7.48 -4.71
N SER A 58 24.45 8.81 -4.64
CA SER A 58 25.57 9.50 -3.98
C SER A 58 25.28 9.99 -2.55
N ASN A 59 24.01 10.09 -2.15
CA ASN A 59 23.62 10.59 -0.82
C ASN A 59 22.57 9.67 -0.14
N LEU A 60 23.05 8.59 0.48
CA LEU A 60 22.21 7.62 1.19
C LEU A 60 21.45 8.22 2.39
N VAL A 61 22.00 9.28 3.01
CA VAL A 61 21.34 10.00 4.11
C VAL A 61 20.10 10.73 3.61
N ALA A 62 20.17 11.36 2.43
CA ALA A 62 19.01 11.99 1.81
C ALA A 62 17.94 10.95 1.42
N VAL A 63 18.32 9.78 0.92
CA VAL A 63 17.39 8.67 0.62
C VAL A 63 16.68 8.19 1.90
N ALA A 64 17.43 7.95 2.97
CA ALA A 64 16.86 7.52 4.25
C ALA A 64 15.93 8.60 4.85
N SER A 65 16.33 9.86 4.77
CA SER A 65 15.54 11.00 5.25
C SER A 65 14.25 11.17 4.45
N PHE A 66 14.34 11.07 3.11
CA PHE A 66 13.17 11.08 2.24
C PHE A 66 12.18 9.98 2.63
N PHE A 67 12.69 8.75 2.75
CA PHE A 67 11.86 7.60 3.11
C PHE A 67 11.21 7.81 4.48
N TYR A 68 11.99 8.27 5.48
CA TYR A 68 11.50 8.60 6.82
C TYR A 68 10.36 9.61 6.80
N SER A 69 10.55 10.74 6.10
CA SER A 69 9.54 11.78 5.99
C SER A 69 8.26 11.26 5.32
N VAL A 70 8.40 10.49 4.23
CA VAL A 70 7.24 9.99 3.49
C VAL A 70 6.45 8.97 4.30
N TYR A 71 7.09 7.96 4.90
CA TYR A 71 6.31 6.97 5.65
C TYR A 71 5.70 7.57 6.91
N THR A 72 6.39 8.51 7.58
CA THR A 72 5.83 9.21 8.75
C THR A 72 4.59 10.00 8.34
N ALA A 73 4.63 10.70 7.20
CA ALA A 73 3.46 11.39 6.65
C ALA A 73 2.30 10.43 6.31
N VAL A 74 2.58 9.19 5.88
CA VAL A 74 1.52 8.19 5.70
C VAL A 74 0.94 7.75 7.04
N LEU A 75 1.76 7.39 8.03
CA LEU A 75 1.30 6.86 9.31
C LEU A 75 0.56 7.91 10.14
N ASP A 76 1.07 9.14 10.20
CA ASP A 76 0.48 10.24 10.97
C ASP A 76 -0.57 11.02 10.18
N GLY A 77 -0.30 11.29 8.90
CA GLY A 77 -1.15 12.09 8.03
C GLY A 77 -2.34 11.30 7.51
N LEU A 78 -2.08 10.25 6.72
CA LEU A 78 -3.13 9.47 6.07
C LEU A 78 -3.84 8.52 7.03
N PHE A 79 -3.08 7.76 7.82
CA PHE A 79 -3.67 6.77 8.74
C PHE A 79 -4.12 7.38 10.05
N ALA A 80 -3.62 8.55 10.42
CA ALA A 80 -3.87 9.17 11.72
C ALA A 80 -3.60 8.21 12.89
N SER A 81 -2.54 7.40 12.80
CA SER A 81 -2.29 6.33 13.74
C SER A 81 -2.00 6.85 15.15
N GLY A 82 -2.77 6.37 16.13
CA GLY A 82 -2.65 6.81 17.53
C GLY A 82 -3.05 8.27 17.73
N ARG A 83 -3.80 8.88 16.80
CA ARG A 83 -4.30 10.26 16.87
C ARG A 83 -5.80 10.25 17.14
N ASP A 84 -6.31 11.32 17.72
CA ASP A 84 -7.75 11.51 17.98
C ASP A 84 -8.48 12.06 16.75
N ARG A 85 -8.30 11.39 15.60
CA ARG A 85 -8.99 11.69 14.34
C ARG A 85 -9.05 10.44 13.46
N THR A 86 -10.07 10.37 12.62
CA THR A 86 -10.24 9.27 11.65
C THR A 86 -9.31 9.44 10.46
N GLY A 87 -8.54 8.40 10.14
CA GLY A 87 -7.71 8.34 8.94
C GLY A 87 -8.42 7.62 7.78
N ILE A 88 -7.70 7.43 6.67
CA ILE A 88 -8.25 6.79 5.45
C ILE A 88 -8.61 5.31 5.63
N LEU A 89 -8.15 4.68 6.72
CA LEU A 89 -8.50 3.30 7.10
C LEU A 89 -9.54 3.25 8.24
N GLY A 90 -10.02 4.40 8.73
CA GLY A 90 -10.85 4.50 9.93
C GLY A 90 -10.08 5.01 11.16
N ASP A 91 -10.63 4.74 12.35
CA ASP A 91 -10.00 5.11 13.64
C ASP A 91 -8.87 4.13 13.97
N VAL A 92 -7.63 4.53 13.67
CA VAL A 92 -6.43 3.72 13.85
C VAL A 92 -5.89 3.88 15.27
N SER A 93 -6.15 2.88 16.10
CA SER A 93 -5.66 2.82 17.48
C SER A 93 -4.14 2.67 17.59
N ASN A 94 -3.51 1.91 16.68
CA ASN A 94 -2.07 1.68 16.69
C ASN A 94 -1.55 1.11 15.36
N HIS A 95 -0.24 1.13 15.16
CA HIS A 95 0.45 0.42 14.11
C HIS A 95 1.77 -0.20 14.64
N TYR A 96 2.29 -1.17 13.91
CA TYR A 96 3.64 -1.68 14.05
C TYR A 96 4.29 -1.72 12.69
N SER A 97 5.46 -1.13 12.52
CA SER A 97 6.13 -1.10 11.22
C SER A 97 7.61 -1.47 11.30
N VAL A 98 8.12 -2.03 10.21
CA VAL A 98 9.54 -2.32 10.01
C VAL A 98 9.96 -1.86 8.61
N VAL A 99 11.22 -1.51 8.47
CA VAL A 99 11.83 -1.13 7.19
C VAL A 99 12.68 -2.30 6.69
N GLU A 100 12.46 -2.73 5.44
CA GLU A 100 13.28 -3.71 4.74
C GLU A 100 14.06 -3.04 3.60
N THR A 101 15.34 -3.42 3.44
CA THR A 101 16.15 -3.22 2.23
C THR A 101 16.03 -4.44 1.31
N ASN A 102 15.74 -4.25 0.02
CA ASN A 102 15.65 -5.39 -0.91
C ASN A 102 17.00 -5.88 -1.47
N GLY A 103 18.11 -5.55 -0.80
CA GLY A 103 19.49 -5.81 -1.26
C GLY A 103 19.93 -5.00 -2.49
N ARG A 104 19.07 -4.12 -3.03
CA ARG A 104 19.36 -3.22 -4.17
C ARG A 104 19.22 -1.75 -3.79
N GLY A 105 19.28 -1.44 -2.50
CA GLY A 105 19.15 -0.08 -1.97
C GLY A 105 17.73 0.50 -1.92
N MET A 106 16.70 -0.24 -2.35
CA MET A 106 15.31 0.23 -2.20
C MET A 106 14.76 -0.15 -0.82
N LEU A 107 14.10 0.82 -0.19
CA LEU A 107 13.48 0.69 1.12
C LEU A 107 11.98 0.37 0.99
N TYR A 108 11.52 -0.55 1.81
CA TYR A 108 10.12 -0.97 1.90
C TYR A 108 9.66 -0.83 3.34
N LEU A 109 8.52 -0.20 3.54
CA LEU A 109 7.82 -0.18 4.82
C LEU A 109 6.85 -1.35 4.83
N HIS A 110 6.95 -2.20 5.84
CA HIS A 110 5.96 -3.20 6.15
C HIS A 110 5.27 -2.81 7.46
N ALA A 111 3.95 -2.63 7.42
CA ALA A 111 3.17 -2.19 8.55
C ALA A 111 1.98 -3.12 8.83
N ILE A 112 1.74 -3.35 10.11
CA ILE A 112 0.53 -3.97 10.66
C ILE A 112 -0.26 -2.87 11.37
N VAL A 113 -1.57 -2.76 11.11
CA VAL A 113 -2.42 -1.67 11.60
C VAL A 113 -3.60 -2.21 12.41
N TRP A 114 -3.88 -1.60 13.56
CA TRP A 114 -5.00 -1.91 14.46
C TRP A 114 -6.03 -0.80 14.45
N LEU A 115 -7.29 -1.15 14.14
CA LEU A 115 -8.41 -0.23 14.28
C LEU A 115 -9.10 -0.36 15.63
N LYS A 116 -9.63 0.76 16.11
CA LYS A 116 -10.49 0.77 17.29
C LYS A 116 -11.78 0.00 17.02
N GLY A 117 -12.21 -0.80 17.99
CA GLY A 117 -13.44 -1.59 17.88
C GLY A 117 -13.34 -2.80 16.93
N ASN A 118 -12.14 -3.18 16.49
CA ASN A 118 -11.97 -4.39 15.69
C ASN A 118 -12.44 -5.63 16.48
N LEU A 119 -13.25 -6.48 15.83
CA LEU A 119 -13.79 -7.68 16.46
C LEU A 119 -12.74 -8.79 16.53
N SER A 120 -12.86 -9.66 17.54
CA SER A 120 -12.16 -10.94 17.50
C SER A 120 -12.61 -11.73 16.26
N PHE A 121 -11.74 -12.58 15.70
CA PHE A 121 -12.09 -13.31 14.48
C PHE A 121 -13.30 -14.22 14.65
N ALA A 122 -13.47 -14.83 15.83
CA ALA A 122 -14.65 -15.64 16.13
C ALA A 122 -15.92 -14.79 16.09
N ASN A 123 -15.92 -13.61 16.73
CA ASN A 123 -17.08 -12.72 16.76
C ASN A 123 -17.35 -12.09 15.40
N LEU A 124 -16.32 -11.67 14.67
CA LEU A 124 -16.43 -11.17 13.30
C LEU A 124 -17.11 -12.21 12.41
N ARG A 125 -16.60 -13.45 12.45
CA ARG A 125 -17.15 -14.56 11.66
C ARG A 125 -18.60 -14.85 12.04
N SER A 126 -18.90 -15.01 13.32
CA SER A 126 -20.27 -15.28 13.81
C SER A 126 -21.23 -14.15 13.45
N ARG A 127 -20.79 -12.90 13.48
CA ARG A 127 -21.64 -11.75 13.17
C ARG A 127 -21.89 -11.60 11.67
N VAL A 128 -20.86 -11.75 10.85
CA VAL A 128 -21.01 -11.82 9.38
C VAL A 128 -21.97 -12.94 8.97
N LEU A 129 -22.00 -14.04 9.71
CA LEU A 129 -22.92 -15.17 9.50
C LEU A 129 -24.37 -14.86 9.86
N ALA A 130 -24.57 -14.21 11.01
CA ALA A 130 -25.90 -14.04 11.59
C ALA A 130 -26.61 -12.75 11.11
N ASP A 131 -25.86 -11.76 10.65
CA ASP A 131 -26.35 -10.41 10.37
C ASP A 131 -25.93 -9.97 8.96
N ALA A 132 -26.88 -10.08 8.01
CA ALA A 132 -26.67 -9.72 6.61
C ALA A 132 -26.41 -8.22 6.42
N GLU A 133 -27.00 -7.36 7.23
CA GLU A 133 -26.74 -5.92 7.16
C GLU A 133 -25.31 -5.60 7.63
N PHE A 134 -24.84 -6.26 8.67
CA PHE A 134 -23.46 -6.15 9.11
C PHE A 134 -22.49 -6.63 8.04
N ALA A 135 -22.75 -7.77 7.40
CA ALA A 135 -21.93 -8.26 6.29
C ALA A 135 -21.83 -7.22 5.15
N THR A 136 -22.97 -6.61 4.78
CA THR A 136 -23.01 -5.54 3.77
C THR A 136 -22.21 -4.31 4.21
N ARG A 137 -22.32 -3.88 5.48
CA ARG A 137 -21.51 -2.77 6.00
C ARG A 137 -20.01 -3.07 6.00
N VAL A 138 -19.62 -4.31 6.31
CA VAL A 138 -18.21 -4.75 6.23
C VAL A 138 -17.70 -4.69 4.79
N LEU A 139 -18.48 -5.20 3.81
CA LEU A 139 -18.10 -5.14 2.41
C LEU A 139 -17.94 -3.68 1.93
N HIS A 140 -18.93 -2.83 2.22
CA HIS A 140 -18.89 -1.41 1.85
C HIS A 140 -17.67 -0.68 2.46
N TYR A 141 -17.37 -0.95 3.73
CA TYR A 141 -16.18 -0.41 4.39
C TYR A 141 -14.86 -0.90 3.74
N LEU A 142 -14.79 -2.18 3.37
CA LEU A 142 -13.60 -2.71 2.71
C LEU A 142 -13.43 -2.15 1.30
N GLU A 143 -14.53 -1.90 0.57
CA GLU A 143 -14.50 -1.28 -0.76
C GLU A 143 -14.08 0.19 -0.71
N SER A 144 -14.44 0.93 0.36
CA SER A 144 -13.97 2.30 0.54
C SER A 144 -12.47 2.37 0.90
N SER A 145 -11.93 1.31 1.50
CA SER A 145 -10.53 1.27 1.98
C SER A 145 -9.57 0.56 1.03
N ILE A 146 -10.06 -0.42 0.25
CA ILE A 146 -9.26 -1.30 -0.61
C ILE A 146 -9.91 -1.41 -1.98
N ASN A 147 -9.20 -0.89 -2.99
CA ASN A 147 -9.55 -1.03 -4.39
C ASN A 147 -8.77 -2.18 -5.06
N LYS A 148 -9.39 -2.77 -6.08
CA LYS A 148 -8.92 -3.91 -6.88
C LYS A 148 -9.23 -3.72 -8.37
N SER A 149 -9.89 -2.64 -8.72
CA SER A 149 -10.43 -2.38 -10.05
C SER A 149 -9.73 -1.19 -10.69
N SER A 150 -9.72 -1.15 -12.02
CA SER A 150 -9.28 -0.02 -12.83
C SER A 150 -10.47 0.61 -13.55
N LEU A 151 -10.61 1.94 -13.52
CA LEU A 151 -11.75 2.64 -14.14
C LEU A 151 -11.59 2.88 -15.65
N VAL A 152 -10.39 2.78 -16.22
CA VAL A 152 -10.09 3.27 -17.59
C VAL A 152 -9.60 2.15 -18.53
N ASP A 153 -10.05 2.19 -19.78
CA ASP A 153 -9.58 1.39 -20.92
C ASP A 153 -8.06 1.60 -21.16
N PRO A 154 -7.30 0.64 -21.73
CA PRO A 154 -5.83 0.72 -21.88
C PRO A 154 -5.27 1.86 -22.74
N GLU A 155 -6.10 2.58 -23.52
CA GLU A 155 -5.61 3.45 -24.59
C GLU A 155 -5.55 4.94 -24.24
N VAL A 156 -6.05 5.37 -23.08
CA VAL A 156 -6.04 6.79 -22.71
C VAL A 156 -4.76 7.13 -21.95
N ASN A 157 -3.80 7.74 -22.64
CA ASN A 157 -2.62 8.37 -22.03
C ASN A 157 -3.04 9.67 -21.31
N LEU A 158 -3.65 9.55 -20.14
CA LEU A 158 -3.92 10.71 -19.30
C LEU A 158 -2.61 11.21 -18.68
N VAL A 159 -2.35 12.52 -18.81
CA VAL A 159 -1.31 13.19 -18.02
C VAL A 159 -1.77 13.17 -16.57
N PRO A 160 -0.99 12.60 -15.63
CA PRO A 160 -1.45 12.46 -14.27
C PRO A 160 -1.45 13.84 -13.58
N ILE A 161 -2.64 14.41 -13.42
CA ILE A 161 -2.86 15.65 -12.67
C ILE A 161 -3.17 15.24 -11.23
N SER A 162 -2.24 15.52 -10.32
CA SER A 162 -2.47 15.28 -8.90
C SER A 162 -3.64 16.14 -8.39
N PRO A 163 -4.48 15.63 -7.48
CA PRO A 163 -5.48 16.46 -6.81
C PRO A 163 -4.79 17.67 -6.15
N SER A 164 -5.08 18.84 -6.69
CA SER A 164 -4.63 20.14 -6.16
C SER A 164 -5.45 20.45 -4.91
N ALA A 165 -4.78 20.70 -3.78
CA ALA A 165 -5.40 21.15 -2.54
C ALA A 165 -5.56 22.67 -2.47
N SER A 166 -5.07 23.39 -3.48
CA SER A 166 -5.04 24.86 -3.52
C SER A 166 -6.28 25.49 -4.16
N ASP A 167 -7.05 24.71 -4.91
CA ASP A 167 -8.26 25.19 -5.59
C ASP A 167 -9.50 24.79 -4.79
N LEU A 168 -10.47 25.70 -4.67
CA LEU A 168 -11.78 25.38 -4.12
C LEU A 168 -12.47 24.39 -5.08
N GLU A 169 -12.66 23.16 -4.63
CA GLU A 169 -13.40 22.13 -5.37
C GLU A 169 -14.50 21.53 -4.50
N SER A 170 -15.48 20.88 -5.14
CA SER A 170 -16.47 20.09 -4.43
C SER A 170 -15.90 18.72 -4.04
N ASP A 171 -16.43 18.09 -3.00
CA ASP A 171 -16.08 16.71 -2.63
C ASP A 171 -16.26 15.74 -3.81
N HIS A 172 -17.31 15.93 -4.61
CA HIS A 172 -17.58 15.10 -5.77
C HIS A 172 -16.46 15.17 -6.80
N ASP A 173 -16.03 16.38 -7.15
CA ASP A 173 -14.95 16.61 -8.10
C ASP A 173 -13.62 16.08 -7.55
N PHE A 174 -13.35 16.27 -6.25
CA PHE A 174 -12.18 15.71 -5.58
C PHE A 174 -12.12 14.19 -5.73
N TYR A 175 -13.22 13.48 -5.44
CA TYR A 175 -13.24 12.02 -5.53
C TYR A 175 -13.09 11.51 -6.95
N ILE A 176 -13.62 12.22 -7.95
CA ILE A 176 -13.40 11.88 -9.37
C ILE A 176 -11.92 12.03 -9.72
N ARG A 177 -11.30 13.18 -9.40
CA ARG A 177 -9.87 13.42 -9.69
C ARG A 177 -8.97 12.44 -8.95
N LEU A 178 -9.28 12.14 -7.69
CA LEU A 178 -8.56 11.15 -6.90
C LEU A 178 -8.65 9.77 -7.53
N ALA A 179 -9.85 9.36 -7.99
CA ALA A 179 -10.04 8.09 -8.66
C ALA A 179 -9.22 8.03 -9.95
N ASP A 180 -9.28 9.04 -10.82
CA ASP A 180 -8.53 9.07 -12.07
C ASP A 180 -7.01 9.03 -11.85
N ASP A 181 -6.49 9.91 -10.98
CA ASP A 181 -5.06 10.01 -10.68
C ASP A 181 -4.51 8.71 -10.07
N SER A 182 -5.20 8.15 -9.09
CA SER A 182 -4.76 6.94 -8.40
C SER A 182 -4.82 5.69 -9.26
N ASN A 183 -5.79 5.59 -10.18
CA ASN A 183 -5.86 4.50 -11.16
C ASN A 183 -4.66 4.48 -12.11
N LEU A 184 -4.15 5.65 -12.51
CA LEU A 184 -2.95 5.75 -13.35
C LEU A 184 -1.72 5.18 -12.63
N VAL A 185 -1.60 5.43 -11.32
CA VAL A 185 -0.49 4.91 -10.50
C VAL A 185 -0.60 3.40 -10.28
N ALA A 186 -1.81 2.91 -9.96
CA ALA A 186 -2.07 1.51 -9.65
C ALA A 186 -1.78 0.56 -10.83
N ARG A 187 -1.87 1.05 -12.07
CA ARG A 187 -1.56 0.29 -13.30
C ARG A 187 -0.07 0.23 -13.66
N SER A 188 0.81 0.78 -12.83
CA SER A 188 2.26 0.75 -13.11
C SER A 188 2.76 -0.68 -13.40
N LYS A 189 3.53 -0.81 -14.49
CA LYS A 189 3.78 -2.07 -15.21
C LYS A 189 4.29 -3.19 -14.30
N HIS A 190 3.70 -4.38 -14.42
CA HIS A 190 4.24 -5.61 -13.85
C HIS A 190 5.50 -6.00 -14.64
N PHE A 191 6.68 -5.95 -14.00
CA PHE A 191 7.96 -6.13 -14.70
C PHE A 191 8.32 -7.61 -14.92
N ALA A 192 9.24 -7.87 -15.86
CA ALA A 192 9.76 -9.21 -16.14
C ALA A 192 10.47 -9.88 -14.93
N THR A 193 10.90 -9.10 -13.92
CA THR A 193 11.55 -9.58 -12.69
C THR A 193 10.59 -10.28 -11.72
N TYR A 194 9.28 -10.22 -11.96
CA TYR A 194 8.26 -10.81 -11.09
C TYR A 194 8.02 -12.31 -11.37
N PHE A 195 8.64 -12.87 -12.41
CA PHE A 195 8.57 -14.30 -12.73
C PHE A 195 9.71 -15.07 -12.05
N LYS A 196 9.38 -16.15 -11.33
CA LYS A 196 10.41 -17.05 -10.77
C LYS A 196 11.09 -17.78 -11.93
N ASN A 197 12.39 -17.52 -12.10
CA ASN A 197 13.26 -18.01 -13.17
C ASN A 197 12.91 -17.46 -14.56
N ARG A 198 13.91 -17.24 -15.41
CA ARG A 198 13.71 -17.00 -16.85
C ARG A 198 13.45 -18.38 -17.48
N PRO A 199 12.22 -18.80 -17.76
CA PRO A 199 12.00 -20.11 -18.36
C PRO A 199 12.35 -20.04 -19.84
N ILE A 200 12.85 -21.15 -20.38
CA ILE A 200 13.05 -21.35 -21.83
C ILE A 200 11.70 -21.32 -22.58
N ASP A 201 10.60 -21.57 -21.85
CA ASP A 201 9.23 -21.65 -22.35
C ASP A 201 8.35 -20.54 -21.73
N TRP A 202 7.89 -19.61 -22.56
CA TRP A 202 7.06 -18.47 -22.14
C TRP A 202 5.64 -18.87 -21.70
N SER A 203 5.18 -20.08 -22.02
CA SER A 203 3.85 -20.59 -21.66
C SER A 203 3.71 -21.03 -20.19
N LYS A 204 4.83 -21.17 -19.45
CA LYS A 204 4.86 -21.69 -18.07
C LYS A 204 5.25 -20.65 -17.01
N LYS A 205 5.10 -19.37 -17.31
CA LYS A 205 5.44 -18.28 -16.38
C LYS A 205 4.47 -18.21 -15.20
N ILE A 206 4.87 -18.79 -14.07
CA ILE A 206 4.20 -18.55 -12.78
C ILE A 206 4.77 -17.28 -12.17
N CYS A 207 3.94 -16.24 -12.06
CA CYS A 207 4.31 -15.04 -11.32
C CYS A 207 4.59 -15.41 -9.85
N ARG A 208 5.71 -14.94 -9.30
CA ARG A 208 6.07 -15.12 -7.88
C ARG A 208 4.96 -14.68 -6.93
N PHE A 209 4.18 -13.69 -7.34
CA PHE A 209 3.16 -13.03 -6.54
C PHE A 209 1.74 -13.52 -6.86
N GLY A 210 1.61 -14.65 -7.58
CA GLY A 210 0.33 -15.28 -7.86
C GLY A 210 -0.55 -14.52 -8.85
N MET A 211 0.05 -13.77 -9.78
CA MET A 211 -0.65 -13.20 -10.93
C MET A 211 -0.68 -14.20 -12.12
N PRO A 212 -1.71 -14.20 -12.97
CA PRO A 212 -2.94 -13.40 -12.88
C PRO A 212 -3.84 -13.87 -11.73
N ARG A 213 -4.49 -12.92 -11.05
CA ARG A 213 -5.51 -13.20 -10.02
C ARG A 213 -6.88 -13.38 -10.65
N GLU A 214 -7.73 -14.16 -10.00
CA GLU A 214 -9.13 -14.38 -10.40
C GLU A 214 -9.93 -13.07 -10.48
N ILE A 215 -10.72 -12.90 -11.55
CA ILE A 215 -11.66 -11.79 -11.73
C ILE A 215 -12.88 -12.05 -10.85
N VAL A 216 -13.31 -11.03 -10.10
CA VAL A 216 -14.45 -11.12 -9.19
C VAL A 216 -15.45 -10.03 -9.58
N PRO A 217 -16.60 -10.35 -10.20
CA PRO A 217 -17.50 -9.32 -10.72
C PRO A 217 -18.07 -8.38 -9.66
N SER A 218 -18.35 -8.90 -8.47
CA SER A 218 -18.91 -8.14 -7.35
C SER A 218 -18.36 -8.64 -6.01
N SER A 219 -18.27 -7.73 -5.05
CA SER A 219 -17.80 -8.08 -3.71
C SER A 219 -18.79 -9.01 -3.02
N LYS A 220 -18.29 -10.09 -2.42
CA LYS A 220 -19.11 -11.09 -1.75
C LYS A 220 -18.37 -11.75 -0.60
N ILE A 221 -19.15 -12.40 0.26
CA ILE A 221 -18.64 -13.33 1.27
C ILE A 221 -19.16 -14.70 0.85
N ASP A 222 -18.25 -15.64 0.60
CA ASP A 222 -18.64 -16.98 0.13
C ASP A 222 -19.13 -17.87 1.29
N ASP A 223 -19.53 -19.10 0.97
CA ASP A 223 -20.04 -20.07 1.95
C ASP A 223 -18.97 -20.47 2.98
N LEU A 224 -17.69 -20.42 2.58
CA LEU A 224 -16.53 -20.63 3.44
C LEU A 224 -16.21 -19.39 4.29
N ARG A 225 -16.98 -18.31 4.14
CA ARG A 225 -16.85 -17.03 4.85
C ARG A 225 -15.55 -16.31 4.57
N VAL A 226 -15.03 -16.52 3.37
CA VAL A 226 -13.94 -15.76 2.80
C VAL A 226 -14.53 -14.55 2.09
N THR A 227 -13.99 -13.38 2.39
CA THR A 227 -14.37 -12.14 1.72
C THR A 227 -13.61 -11.99 0.42
N HIS A 228 -14.36 -11.80 -0.66
CA HIS A 228 -13.89 -11.58 -2.02
C HIS A 228 -14.32 -10.19 -2.44
N LEU A 229 -13.42 -9.20 -2.41
CA LEU A 229 -13.73 -7.89 -3.02
C LEU A 229 -13.70 -7.97 -4.56
N ALA A 230 -14.56 -7.21 -5.21
CA ALA A 230 -14.66 -7.09 -6.67
C ALA A 230 -13.30 -6.79 -7.31
N ARG A 231 -13.00 -7.38 -8.47
CA ARG A 231 -11.77 -7.19 -9.25
C ARG A 231 -12.10 -7.30 -10.72
N ASN A 232 -11.83 -6.23 -11.48
CA ASN A 232 -12.00 -6.24 -12.93
C ASN A 232 -10.68 -6.46 -13.71
N HIS A 233 -9.51 -6.45 -13.05
CA HIS A 233 -8.22 -6.62 -13.71
C HIS A 233 -7.30 -7.63 -12.99
N PRO A 234 -6.79 -8.67 -13.68
CA PRO A 234 -6.07 -9.77 -13.03
C PRO A 234 -4.65 -9.44 -12.56
N TRP A 235 -4.07 -8.32 -13.02
CA TRP A 235 -2.68 -7.92 -12.70
C TRP A 235 -2.57 -6.72 -11.75
N ILE A 236 -3.67 -6.36 -11.07
CA ILE A 236 -3.69 -5.25 -10.10
C ILE A 236 -3.56 -5.79 -8.67
N ASN A 237 -2.66 -5.15 -7.89
CA ASN A 237 -2.53 -5.40 -6.46
C ASN A 237 -3.74 -4.86 -5.70
N LEU A 238 -3.80 -5.11 -4.40
CA LEU A 238 -4.75 -4.41 -3.55
C LEU A 238 -4.18 -3.04 -3.23
N TRP A 239 -4.89 -1.97 -3.55
CA TRP A 239 -4.40 -0.61 -3.37
C TRP A 239 -5.46 0.28 -2.71
N ASN A 240 -5.07 1.49 -2.34
CA ASN A 240 -5.93 2.51 -1.75
C ASN A 240 -5.69 3.82 -2.52
N PRO A 241 -6.74 4.55 -2.94
CA PRO A 241 -6.59 5.75 -3.75
C PRO A 241 -5.73 6.85 -3.15
N ALA A 242 -5.92 7.16 -1.88
CA ALA A 242 -5.14 8.20 -1.20
C ALA A 242 -3.65 7.82 -1.15
N ILE A 243 -3.33 6.56 -0.79
CA ILE A 243 -1.94 6.10 -0.76
C ILE A 243 -1.31 6.16 -2.17
N ALA A 244 -2.01 5.68 -3.20
CA ALA A 244 -1.49 5.68 -4.57
C ALA A 244 -1.24 7.10 -5.08
N SER A 245 -2.19 8.01 -4.86
CA SER A 245 -2.08 9.40 -5.28
C SER A 245 -0.95 10.13 -4.54
N CYS A 246 -0.85 9.99 -3.21
CA CYS A 246 0.20 10.64 -2.42
C CYS A 246 1.60 10.10 -2.69
N LEU A 247 1.75 8.79 -2.89
CA LEU A 247 3.07 8.17 -3.02
C LEU A 247 3.58 8.07 -4.46
N ARG A 248 2.68 8.19 -5.45
CA ARG A 248 3.00 8.01 -6.89
C ARG A 248 3.68 6.67 -7.19
N SER A 249 3.46 5.67 -6.33
CA SER A 249 4.05 4.34 -6.38
C SER A 249 3.01 3.27 -6.06
N ASN A 250 3.16 2.09 -6.64
CA ASN A 250 2.35 0.94 -6.28
C ASN A 250 2.64 0.51 -4.83
N HIS A 251 1.61 0.04 -4.13
CA HIS A 251 1.66 -0.46 -2.77
C HIS A 251 0.76 -1.69 -2.65
N ASP A 252 0.82 -2.38 -1.51
CA ASP A 252 -0.10 -3.49 -1.21
C ASP A 252 -0.81 -3.22 0.12
N ILE A 253 -2.13 -3.36 0.13
CA ILE A 253 -2.94 -3.31 1.35
C ILE A 253 -3.79 -4.56 1.47
N SER A 254 -3.81 -5.20 2.64
CA SER A 254 -4.50 -6.46 2.84
C SER A 254 -5.30 -6.45 4.14
N TRP A 255 -6.60 -6.68 4.06
CA TRP A 255 -7.42 -6.95 5.25
C TRP A 255 -7.05 -8.31 5.87
N LEU A 256 -7.07 -8.37 7.21
CA LEU A 256 -6.66 -9.52 8.01
C LEU A 256 -7.84 -10.11 8.79
N PRO A 257 -8.75 -10.86 8.16
CA PRO A 257 -9.95 -11.38 8.83
C PRO A 257 -9.75 -12.70 9.58
N THR A 258 -8.55 -13.29 9.54
CA THR A 258 -8.32 -14.63 10.10
C THR A 258 -7.05 -14.71 10.93
N VAL A 259 -7.06 -15.66 11.88
CA VAL A 259 -5.88 -16.01 12.69
C VAL A 259 -4.72 -16.41 11.79
N SER A 260 -4.95 -17.33 10.84
CA SER A 260 -3.88 -17.87 10.00
C SER A 260 -3.20 -16.79 9.16
N LYS A 261 -3.97 -15.88 8.54
CA LYS A 261 -3.41 -14.77 7.75
C LYS A 261 -2.62 -13.81 8.63
N SER A 262 -3.16 -13.48 9.81
CA SER A 262 -2.50 -12.60 10.77
C SER A 262 -1.20 -13.20 11.29
N LEU A 263 -1.21 -14.46 11.73
CA LEU A 263 -0.01 -15.15 12.22
C LEU A 263 1.04 -15.32 11.13
N ALA A 264 0.64 -15.63 9.89
CA ALA A 264 1.56 -15.72 8.77
C ALA A 264 2.28 -14.38 8.53
N LEU A 265 1.57 -13.26 8.63
CA LEU A 265 2.16 -11.92 8.47
C LEU A 265 2.99 -11.48 9.67
N VAL A 266 2.59 -11.82 10.90
CA VAL A 266 3.43 -11.61 12.09
C VAL A 266 4.73 -12.41 11.96
N TYR A 267 4.66 -13.66 11.51
CA TYR A 267 5.85 -14.46 11.24
C TYR A 267 6.70 -13.82 10.15
N TYR A 268 6.08 -13.43 9.03
CA TYR A 268 6.74 -12.74 7.91
C TYR A 268 7.46 -11.48 8.38
N ILE A 269 6.78 -10.51 8.98
CA ILE A 269 7.38 -9.22 9.36
C ILE A 269 8.53 -9.40 10.34
N THR A 270 8.42 -10.36 11.26
CA THR A 270 9.47 -10.63 12.24
C THR A 270 10.70 -11.29 11.63
N ASN A 271 10.56 -12.03 10.53
CA ASN A 271 11.69 -12.60 9.80
C ASN A 271 12.36 -11.58 8.89
N TYR A 272 11.60 -10.61 8.39
CA TYR A 272 12.13 -9.56 7.51
C TYR A 272 12.93 -8.52 8.27
N ALA A 273 12.55 -8.20 9.50
CA ALA A 273 13.39 -7.39 10.37
C ALA A 273 14.68 -8.09 10.83
N THR A 274 14.73 -9.42 10.71
CA THR A 274 15.91 -10.24 11.02
C THR A 274 16.54 -10.82 9.77
N LYS A 275 16.23 -10.27 8.58
CA LYS A 275 17.08 -10.54 7.42
C LYS A 275 18.40 -9.87 7.73
N ASP A 276 19.34 -10.67 8.22
CA ASP A 276 20.73 -10.30 8.21
C ASP A 276 21.10 -10.02 6.75
N ASP A 277 21.43 -8.78 6.42
CA ASP A 277 22.15 -8.43 5.19
C ASP A 277 23.58 -9.01 5.32
N VAL A 278 23.70 -10.34 5.43
CA VAL A 278 24.98 -11.05 5.38
C VAL A 278 25.18 -11.48 3.94
N SER A 279 25.77 -10.55 3.20
CA SER A 279 26.78 -10.89 2.20
C SER A 279 27.83 -9.79 2.25
N LEU A 280 28.78 -9.95 3.18
CA LEU A 280 30.11 -9.36 3.06
C LEU A 280 30.82 -9.94 1.84
#